data_AF-A0A3L7NBH3-F1
#
_entry.id   AF-A0A3L7NBH3-F1
#
_cell.length_a   1.000
_cell.length_b   1.000
_cell.length_c   1.000
_cell.angle_alpha   90.00
_cell.angle_beta   90.00
_cell.angle_gamma   90.00
#
_symmetry.space_group_name_H-M   'P 1'
#
loop_
_entity.id
_entity.type
_entity.pdbx_description
1 polymer ?
#
loop_
_entity_poly.entity_id
_entity_poly.type
_entity_poly.pdbx_seq_one_letter_code
_entity_poly.pdbx_strand_id
1 'polypeptide(L)'
;MLPNTSRFLTLMSTDGDNGIGHDQICFADPRLVAAELSTISDTEKTELARLQQRRQELEKELAAFPTPTKVYAVITETPPPVALLKRGDPEQPADEVSPISISCVIGLQPELGTSQSSDSDRRKAFADWVTSPANPLTRRVIVNRLWHYHFGAGLVETTSDFGLGGSHSSHPELLDWLANELLTQRWSLKAIHRLICTSAAYRQQSLTDTSQNSIRGQSIDASNRLLWRMNPRRIDAESLRDSVLSVSGTLNSTMFGPGYRDFEYQEEYAPVYRYITPDSPDLWRRSVYRFVVRTTTHQFLTMLDCPSPANFVPVRNVTTTALQSLTLLNNDFMLRQSGYFASRVKLDAGTDPAAQVIRAFQLAFGRDASSTEVAAATLLVEKRDLTELCRMLFNANEFVYVD
;
A
#
# COMPACT_ATOMS: atom_id res chain seq x y z
N MET A 1 11.49 10.27 69.36
CA MET A 1 11.11 9.18 70.30
C MET A 1 9.79 8.61 69.83
N LEU A 2 9.72 7.31 69.57
CA LEU A 2 8.47 6.64 69.17
C LEU A 2 7.60 6.38 70.42
N PRO A 3 6.25 6.45 70.31
CA PRO A 3 5.36 6.08 71.41
C PRO A 3 5.61 4.64 71.89
N ASN A 4 5.56 4.40 73.20
CA ASN A 4 5.79 3.07 73.80
C ASN A 4 4.80 1.97 73.35
N THR A 5 3.74 2.34 72.63
CA THR A 5 2.71 1.42 72.09
C THR A 5 2.90 1.10 70.61
N SER A 6 3.89 1.71 69.93
CA SER A 6 4.14 1.50 68.50
C SER A 6 4.76 0.12 68.24
N ARG A 7 4.04 -0.74 67.52
CA ARG A 7 4.50 -2.10 67.16
C ARG A 7 5.16 -2.20 65.78
N PHE A 8 4.91 -1.22 64.93
CA PHE A 8 5.43 -1.15 63.56
C PHE A 8 5.87 0.28 63.27
N LEU A 9 6.96 0.43 62.52
CA LEU A 9 7.38 1.69 61.91
C LEU A 9 7.41 1.50 60.40
N THR A 10 6.60 2.29 59.70
CA THR A 10 6.62 2.34 58.24
C THR A 10 7.54 3.48 57.82
N LEU A 11 8.62 3.15 57.12
CA LEU A 11 9.51 4.12 56.50
C LEU A 11 9.01 4.35 55.08
N MET A 12 8.63 5.58 54.78
CA MET A 12 8.21 5.97 53.43
C MET A 12 9.31 6.80 52.79
N SER A 13 9.76 6.38 51.61
CA SER A 13 10.75 7.08 50.81
C SER A 13 10.15 7.40 49.45
N THR A 14 10.29 8.65 49.03
CA THR A 14 9.98 9.07 47.66
C THR A 14 11.26 8.90 46.84
N ASP A 15 11.23 8.07 45.81
CA ASP A 15 12.39 7.78 44.95
C ASP A 15 12.65 8.86 43.88
N GLY A 16 11.94 9.99 43.96
CA GLY A 16 12.17 11.16 43.12
C GLY A 16 11.41 11.15 41.79
N ASP A 17 10.76 10.04 41.41
CA ASP A 17 9.94 9.95 40.20
C ASP A 17 8.65 9.15 40.50
N ASN A 18 7.66 9.84 41.08
CA ASN A 18 6.25 9.45 41.22
C ASN A 18 5.93 8.08 41.85
N GLY A 19 6.90 7.39 42.45
CA GLY A 19 6.72 6.19 43.25
C GLY A 19 6.83 6.46 44.75
N ILE A 20 5.95 5.85 45.56
CA ILE A 20 6.12 5.78 47.02
C ILE A 20 6.53 4.35 47.37
N GLY A 21 7.82 4.15 47.66
CA GLY A 21 8.30 2.93 48.30
C GLY A 21 8.06 2.99 49.80
N HIS A 22 7.55 1.91 50.39
CA HIS A 22 7.46 1.80 51.85
C HIS A 22 7.99 0.46 52.35
N ASP A 23 8.83 0.52 53.37
CA ASP A 23 9.32 -0.64 54.12
C ASP A 23 8.79 -0.59 55.55
N GLN A 24 8.30 -1.73 56.06
CA GLN A 24 7.82 -1.85 57.44
C GLN A 24 8.83 -2.59 58.31
N ILE A 25 9.31 -1.90 59.35
CA ILE A 25 10.12 -2.50 60.40
C ILE A 25 9.20 -2.85 61.57
N CYS A 26 9.04 -4.14 61.84
CA CYS A 26 8.30 -4.63 63.01
C CYS A 26 9.23 -4.66 64.22
N PHE A 27 8.79 -4.08 65.35
CA PHE A 27 9.55 -4.08 66.60
C PHE A 27 9.06 -5.12 67.61
N ALA A 28 8.09 -5.95 67.22
CA ALA A 28 7.67 -7.11 68.01
C ALA A 28 8.54 -8.33 67.68
N ASP A 29 8.49 -9.37 68.52
CA ASP A 29 9.00 -10.72 68.23
C ASP A 29 7.82 -11.54 67.63
N PRO A 30 7.57 -11.48 66.31
CA PRO A 30 6.43 -12.16 65.70
C PRO A 30 6.66 -13.67 65.73
N ARG A 31 6.03 -14.34 66.71
CA ARG A 31 5.94 -15.79 66.71
C ARG A 31 4.81 -16.21 65.78
N LEU A 32 5.17 -16.77 64.64
CA LEU A 32 4.22 -17.45 63.76
C LEU A 32 3.67 -18.66 64.52
N VAL A 33 2.41 -18.59 64.92
CA VAL A 33 1.65 -19.75 65.38
C VAL A 33 0.93 -20.29 64.17
N ALA A 34 1.17 -21.54 63.81
CA ALA A 34 0.43 -22.19 62.74
C ALA A 34 -1.06 -22.13 63.10
N ALA A 35 -1.85 -21.42 62.30
CA ALA A 35 -3.30 -21.51 62.40
C ALA A 35 -3.66 -22.99 62.15
N GLU A 36 -4.44 -23.59 63.06
CA GLU A 36 -5.03 -24.90 62.77
C GLU A 36 -5.90 -24.73 61.52
N LEU A 37 -5.38 -25.23 60.39
CA LEU A 37 -6.12 -25.27 59.13
C LEU A 37 -7.37 -26.09 59.40
N SER A 38 -8.54 -25.47 59.24
CA SER A 38 -9.82 -26.16 59.31
C SER A 38 -9.73 -27.40 58.41
N THR A 39 -9.90 -28.58 59.00
CA THR A 39 -9.83 -29.83 58.27
C THR A 39 -10.89 -29.81 57.19
N ILE A 40 -10.44 -29.71 55.93
CA ILE A 40 -11.30 -29.68 54.75
C ILE A 40 -12.23 -30.90 54.83
N SER A 41 -13.52 -30.64 54.84
CA SER A 41 -14.54 -31.69 54.90
C SER A 41 -14.40 -32.62 53.69
N ASP A 42 -14.79 -33.88 53.81
CA ASP A 42 -14.66 -34.82 52.69
C ASP A 42 -15.54 -34.42 51.49
N THR A 43 -16.60 -33.63 51.73
CA THR A 43 -17.40 -32.95 50.70
C THR A 43 -16.58 -31.91 49.92
N GLU A 44 -15.80 -31.08 50.60
CA GLU A 44 -14.94 -30.08 49.95
C GLU A 44 -13.76 -30.71 49.22
N LYS A 45 -13.18 -31.80 49.74
CA LYS A 45 -12.15 -32.56 49.02
C LYS A 45 -12.68 -33.16 47.72
N THR A 46 -13.90 -33.68 47.76
CA THR A 46 -14.56 -34.26 46.58
C THR A 46 -14.85 -33.18 45.53
N GLU A 47 -15.35 -32.03 45.96
CA GLU A 47 -15.61 -30.91 45.05
C GLU A 47 -14.31 -30.31 44.48
N LEU A 48 -13.25 -30.20 45.30
CA LEU A 48 -11.94 -29.76 44.82
C LEU A 48 -11.37 -30.71 43.76
N ALA A 49 -11.45 -32.03 43.99
CA ALA A 49 -11.01 -33.02 43.02
C ALA A 49 -11.79 -32.91 41.71
N ARG A 50 -13.12 -32.71 41.78
CA ARG A 50 -13.98 -32.48 40.62
C ARG A 50 -13.59 -31.22 39.85
N LEU A 51 -13.38 -30.10 40.54
CA LEU A 51 -12.99 -28.83 39.92
C LEU A 51 -11.59 -28.91 39.28
N GLN A 52 -10.65 -29.62 39.91
CA GLN A 52 -9.32 -29.87 39.34
C GLN A 52 -9.40 -30.71 38.07
N GLN A 53 -10.20 -31.79 38.09
CA GLN A 53 -10.43 -32.61 36.90
C GLN A 53 -11.07 -31.77 35.80
N ARG A 54 -12.10 -30.97 36.13
CA ARG A 54 -12.77 -30.11 35.14
C ARG A 54 -11.82 -29.06 34.56
N ARG A 55 -10.91 -28.50 35.36
CA ARG A 55 -9.88 -27.57 34.88
C ARG A 55 -8.94 -28.27 33.89
N GLN A 56 -8.46 -29.47 34.21
CA GLN A 56 -7.59 -30.24 33.31
C GLN A 56 -8.29 -30.60 31.99
N GLU A 57 -9.56 -30.98 32.05
CA GLU A 57 -10.37 -31.23 30.85
C GLU A 57 -10.47 -29.98 29.98
N LEU A 58 -10.79 -28.82 30.58
CA LEU A 58 -10.90 -27.54 29.88
C LEU A 58 -9.55 -27.07 29.32
N GLU A 59 -8.45 -27.24 30.04
CA GLU A 59 -7.10 -26.91 29.56
C GLU A 59 -6.71 -27.77 28.35
N LYS A 60 -7.05 -29.06 28.38
CA LYS A 60 -6.82 -29.98 27.25
C LYS A 60 -7.68 -29.62 26.04
N GLU A 61 -8.94 -29.24 26.27
CA GLU A 61 -9.84 -28.75 25.22
C GLU A 61 -9.32 -27.45 24.61
N LEU A 62 -8.87 -26.50 25.44
CA LEU A 62 -8.29 -25.23 25.01
C LEU A 62 -7.02 -25.43 24.15
N ALA A 63 -6.15 -26.36 24.55
CA ALA A 63 -4.92 -26.70 23.82
C ALA A 63 -5.17 -27.44 22.50
N ALA A 64 -6.34 -28.08 22.34
CA ALA A 64 -6.74 -28.75 21.11
C ALA A 64 -7.26 -27.77 20.04
N PHE A 65 -7.67 -26.56 20.42
CA PHE A 65 -8.05 -25.53 19.45
C PHE A 65 -6.81 -25.04 18.68
N PRO A 66 -6.92 -24.84 17.36
CA PRO A 66 -5.84 -24.20 16.61
C PRO A 66 -5.58 -22.81 17.19
N THR A 67 -4.31 -22.42 17.28
CA THR A 67 -3.93 -21.07 17.72
C THR A 67 -4.73 -20.05 16.89
N PRO A 68 -5.60 -19.25 17.51
CA PRO A 68 -6.43 -18.34 16.74
C PRO A 68 -5.52 -17.35 16.02
N THR A 69 -5.82 -17.12 14.74
CA THR A 69 -5.14 -16.10 13.95
C THR A 69 -5.35 -14.77 14.66
N LYS A 70 -4.28 -14.23 15.25
CA LYS A 70 -4.31 -12.89 15.82
C LYS A 70 -4.51 -11.91 14.67
N VAL A 71 -5.63 -11.20 14.70
CA VAL A 71 -5.86 -10.05 13.83
C VAL A 71 -5.60 -8.80 14.65
N TYR A 72 -4.93 -7.83 14.05
CA TYR A 72 -4.88 -6.49 14.62
C TYR A 72 -6.27 -5.87 14.43
N ALA A 73 -6.97 -5.66 15.54
CA ALA A 73 -8.24 -4.95 15.58
C ALA A 73 -8.03 -3.62 16.31
N VAL A 74 -8.84 -2.62 15.97
CA VAL A 74 -8.85 -1.34 16.67
C VAL A 74 -9.67 -1.52 17.94
N ILE A 75 -9.07 -1.23 19.09
CA ILE A 75 -9.80 -1.06 20.35
C ILE A 75 -10.33 0.37 20.34
N THR A 76 -11.65 0.52 20.27
CA THR A 76 -12.29 1.84 20.27
C THR A 76 -12.42 2.34 21.71
N GLU A 77 -11.89 3.53 21.97
CA GLU A 77 -12.11 4.26 23.21
C GLU A 77 -13.19 5.33 23.02
N THR A 78 -13.78 5.79 24.12
CA THR A 78 -14.70 6.94 24.04
C THR A 78 -13.88 8.17 23.66
N PRO A 79 -14.17 8.82 22.52
CA PRO A 79 -13.38 9.96 22.08
C PRO A 79 -13.54 11.10 23.08
N PRO A 80 -12.45 11.80 23.45
CA PRO A 80 -12.56 12.95 24.34
C PRO A 80 -13.40 14.05 23.70
N PRO A 81 -14.05 14.91 24.51
CA PRO A 81 -14.67 16.14 24.01
C PRO A 81 -13.68 16.96 23.19
N VAL A 82 -14.12 17.49 22.05
CA VAL A 82 -13.32 18.36 21.20
C VAL A 82 -13.86 19.77 21.34
N ALA A 83 -13.01 20.73 21.71
CA ALA A 83 -13.38 22.13 21.87
C ALA A 83 -12.84 22.99 20.73
N LEU A 84 -13.55 24.08 20.43
CA LEU A 84 -13.05 25.13 19.55
C LEU A 84 -11.86 25.81 20.24
N LEU A 85 -10.70 25.81 19.59
CA LEU A 85 -9.51 26.46 20.12
C LEU A 85 -9.47 27.93 19.71
N LYS A 86 -9.41 28.85 20.69
CA LYS A 86 -9.29 30.28 20.38
C LYS A 86 -7.97 30.54 19.66
N ARG A 87 -8.05 31.01 18.41
CA ARG A 87 -6.88 31.25 17.55
C ARG A 87 -5.99 30.01 17.34
N GLY A 88 -6.53 28.81 17.57
CA GLY A 88 -5.78 27.55 17.45
C GLY A 88 -4.88 27.22 18.65
N ASP A 89 -4.97 27.94 19.76
CA ASP A 89 -4.19 27.68 20.98
C ASP A 89 -4.78 26.49 21.77
N PRO A 90 -4.08 25.35 21.92
CA PRO A 90 -4.55 24.19 22.69
C PRO A 90 -4.80 24.49 24.18
N GLU A 91 -4.15 25.52 24.74
CA GLU A 91 -4.32 25.95 26.13
C GLU A 91 -5.58 26.82 26.34
N GLN A 92 -6.26 27.23 25.26
CA GLN A 92 -7.45 28.08 25.30
C GLN A 92 -8.68 27.42 24.63
N PRO A 93 -9.17 26.30 25.19
CA PRO A 93 -10.43 25.71 24.74
C PRO A 93 -11.61 26.66 25.01
N ALA A 94 -12.47 26.81 24.01
CA ALA A 94 -13.76 27.50 24.11
C ALA A 94 -14.89 26.45 24.15
N ASP A 95 -15.95 26.68 23.37
CA ASP A 95 -17.12 25.82 23.36
C ASP A 95 -16.81 24.43 22.77
N GLU A 96 -17.43 23.41 23.34
CA GLU A 96 -17.38 22.05 22.80
C GLU A 96 -18.07 21.99 21.42
N VAL A 97 -17.45 21.27 20.49
CA VAL A 97 -17.93 21.11 19.11
C VAL A 97 -18.39 19.68 18.91
N SER A 98 -19.63 19.54 18.45
CA SER A 98 -20.18 18.23 18.04
C SER A 98 -19.57 17.76 16.72
N PRO A 99 -19.47 16.44 16.48
CA PRO A 99 -18.91 15.91 15.25
C PRO A 99 -19.76 16.35 14.05
N ILE A 100 -19.12 17.01 13.08
CA ILE A 100 -19.75 17.60 11.90
C ILE A 100 -18.88 17.38 10.65
N SER A 101 -19.50 17.23 9.48
CA SER A 101 -18.85 17.18 8.18
C SER A 101 -18.73 18.58 7.57
N ILE A 102 -18.29 18.64 6.31
CA ILE A 102 -18.23 19.90 5.55
C ILE A 102 -19.65 20.36 5.20
N SER A 103 -20.06 21.52 5.71
CA SER A 103 -21.41 22.08 5.54
C SER A 103 -21.68 22.69 4.17
N CYS A 104 -20.66 22.88 3.32
CA CYS A 104 -20.82 23.46 1.99
C CYS A 104 -21.34 22.46 0.93
N VAL A 105 -21.52 21.19 1.28
CA VAL A 105 -22.09 20.19 0.36
C VAL A 105 -23.62 20.28 0.40
N ILE A 106 -24.18 20.95 -0.60
CA ILE A 106 -25.64 21.18 -0.70
C ILE A 106 -26.38 19.83 -0.78
N GLY A 107 -27.44 19.68 0.01
CA GLY A 107 -28.31 18.51 0.01
C GLY A 107 -27.94 17.42 1.03
N LEU A 108 -26.94 17.66 1.87
CA LEU A 108 -26.54 16.77 2.96
C LEU A 108 -26.58 17.50 4.30
N GLN A 109 -27.10 16.80 5.31
CA GLN A 109 -27.00 17.26 6.70
C GLN A 109 -25.57 17.04 7.18
N PRO A 110 -24.90 18.07 7.72
CA PRO A 110 -23.50 17.95 8.09
C PRO A 110 -23.31 17.27 9.45
N GLU A 111 -24.33 17.14 10.28
CA GLU A 111 -24.21 16.57 11.63
C GLU A 111 -23.89 15.07 11.58
N LEU A 112 -22.85 14.65 12.31
CA LEU A 112 -22.38 13.26 12.36
C LEU A 112 -22.62 12.61 13.73
N GLY A 113 -23.54 13.16 14.51
CA GLY A 113 -23.87 12.73 15.87
C GLY A 113 -23.69 13.86 16.89
N THR A 114 -23.62 13.47 18.16
CA THR A 114 -23.46 14.39 19.30
C THR A 114 -22.19 14.07 20.08
N SER A 115 -21.84 14.91 21.05
CA SER A 115 -20.76 14.62 22.00
C SER A 115 -20.96 13.33 22.79
N GLN A 116 -22.20 12.86 22.93
CA GLN A 116 -22.54 11.61 23.63
C GLN A 116 -22.58 10.38 22.71
N SER A 117 -22.50 10.58 21.38
CA SER A 117 -22.49 9.47 20.44
C SER A 117 -21.19 8.65 20.56
N SER A 118 -21.31 7.33 20.53
CA SER A 118 -20.17 6.41 20.54
C SER A 118 -19.26 6.62 19.32
N ASP A 119 -17.98 6.23 19.39
CA ASP A 119 -17.08 6.26 18.24
C ASP A 119 -17.64 5.48 17.04
N SER A 120 -18.26 4.34 17.31
CA SER A 120 -18.92 3.51 16.29
C SER A 120 -20.04 4.27 15.56
N ASP A 121 -20.92 4.95 16.31
CA ASP A 121 -22.03 5.70 15.72
C ASP A 121 -21.53 6.89 14.89
N ARG A 122 -20.51 7.59 15.38
CA ARG A 122 -19.88 8.71 14.64
C ARG A 122 -19.25 8.24 13.33
N ARG A 123 -18.53 7.11 13.34
CA ARG A 123 -17.95 6.52 12.12
C ARG A 123 -19.01 6.05 11.14
N LYS A 124 -20.10 5.45 11.63
CA LYS A 124 -21.23 5.05 10.81
C LYS A 124 -21.89 6.27 10.15
N ALA A 125 -22.21 7.31 10.93
CA ALA A 125 -22.78 8.55 10.40
C ALA A 125 -21.89 9.18 9.33
N PHE A 126 -20.56 9.20 9.54
CA PHE A 126 -19.62 9.66 8.53
C PHE A 126 -19.61 8.78 7.27
N ALA A 127 -19.64 7.45 7.42
CA ALA A 127 -19.70 6.53 6.29
C ALA A 127 -21.00 6.71 5.47
N ASP A 128 -22.13 6.88 6.14
CA ASP A 128 -23.43 7.17 5.52
C ASP A 128 -23.40 8.51 4.77
N TRP A 129 -22.75 9.54 5.34
CA TRP A 129 -22.56 10.84 4.68
C TRP A 129 -21.67 10.76 3.43
N VAL A 130 -20.53 10.05 3.52
CA VAL A 130 -19.57 9.88 2.41
C VAL A 130 -20.21 9.11 1.25
N THR A 131 -20.99 8.08 1.56
CA THR A 131 -21.59 7.17 0.57
C THR A 131 -23.00 7.57 0.14
N SER A 132 -23.55 8.64 0.72
CA SER A 132 -24.90 9.10 0.40
C SER A 132 -25.09 9.36 -1.10
N PRO A 133 -26.23 8.94 -1.69
CA PRO A 133 -26.62 9.30 -3.04
C PRO A 133 -26.63 10.82 -3.28
N ALA A 134 -26.91 11.61 -2.24
CA ALA A 134 -26.88 13.07 -2.32
C ALA A 134 -25.46 13.67 -2.34
N ASN A 135 -24.41 12.87 -2.07
CA ASN A 135 -23.01 13.33 -2.10
C ASN A 135 -22.39 13.14 -3.49
N PRO A 136 -22.23 14.20 -4.31
CA PRO A 136 -21.64 14.06 -5.64
C PRO A 136 -20.11 13.92 -5.59
N LEU A 137 -19.46 14.44 -4.54
CA LEU A 137 -17.99 14.57 -4.48
C LEU A 137 -17.31 13.21 -4.49
N THR A 138 -17.77 12.30 -3.62
CA THR A 138 -17.18 10.96 -3.50
C THR A 138 -17.15 10.23 -4.84
N ARG A 139 -18.26 10.26 -5.58
CA ARG A 139 -18.37 9.57 -6.87
C ARG A 139 -17.54 10.25 -7.94
N ARG A 140 -17.58 11.59 -8.04
CA ARG A 140 -16.75 12.37 -8.98
C ARG A 140 -15.26 12.10 -8.76
N VAL A 141 -14.80 12.09 -7.51
CA VAL A 141 -13.39 11.80 -7.17
C VAL A 141 -13.00 10.38 -7.56
N ILE A 142 -13.84 9.38 -7.24
CA ILE A 142 -13.55 7.98 -7.59
C ILE A 142 -13.44 7.81 -9.10
N VAL A 143 -14.44 8.24 -9.88
CA VAL A 143 -14.42 8.04 -11.34
C VAL A 143 -13.29 8.83 -12.00
N ASN A 144 -12.94 10.00 -11.48
CA ASN A 144 -11.78 10.74 -11.95
C ASN A 144 -10.46 10.00 -11.70
N ARG A 145 -10.32 9.32 -10.56
CA ARG A 145 -9.16 8.45 -10.27
C ARG A 145 -9.13 7.24 -11.19
N LEU A 146 -10.27 6.58 -11.42
CA LEU A 146 -10.35 5.45 -12.37
C LEU A 146 -9.96 5.90 -13.78
N TRP A 147 -10.42 7.07 -14.20
CA TRP A 147 -10.06 7.69 -15.48
C TRP A 147 -8.56 7.99 -15.55
N HIS A 148 -8.01 8.61 -14.50
CA HIS A 148 -6.58 8.94 -14.41
C HIS A 148 -5.69 7.70 -14.58
N TYR A 149 -6.01 6.58 -13.94
CA TYR A 149 -5.21 5.34 -14.08
C TYR A 149 -5.23 4.78 -15.52
N HIS A 150 -6.32 4.99 -16.25
CA HIS A 150 -6.47 4.50 -17.62
C HIS A 150 -5.84 5.42 -18.66
N PHE A 151 -5.97 6.74 -18.49
CA PHE A 151 -5.52 7.74 -19.48
C PHE A 151 -4.24 8.49 -19.09
N GLY A 152 -3.67 8.23 -17.91
CA GLY A 152 -2.52 8.93 -17.34
C GLY A 152 -2.83 10.29 -16.71
N ALA A 153 -3.98 10.90 -17.06
CA ALA A 153 -4.45 12.17 -16.53
C ALA A 153 -5.94 12.08 -16.20
N GLY A 154 -6.37 12.68 -15.09
CA GLY A 154 -7.78 12.74 -14.72
C GLY A 154 -8.59 13.65 -15.64
N LEU A 155 -9.92 13.51 -15.63
CA LEU A 155 -10.83 14.53 -16.14
C LEU A 155 -10.70 15.84 -15.36
N VAL A 156 -10.32 15.78 -14.10
CA VAL A 156 -9.76 16.86 -13.27
C VAL A 156 -8.31 16.46 -12.98
N GLU A 157 -7.35 17.29 -13.36
CA GLU A 157 -5.91 16.95 -13.27
C GLU A 157 -5.45 16.84 -11.82
N THR A 158 -5.97 17.70 -10.96
CA THR A 158 -5.79 17.67 -9.51
C THR A 158 -6.64 16.57 -8.87
N THR A 159 -6.19 15.30 -8.96
CA THR A 159 -6.97 14.12 -8.57
C THR A 159 -7.46 14.09 -7.11
N SER A 160 -6.85 14.88 -6.23
CA SER A 160 -7.25 15.04 -4.82
C SER A 160 -7.75 16.43 -4.44
N ASP A 161 -7.84 17.37 -5.37
CA ASP A 161 -8.38 18.72 -5.11
C ASP A 161 -9.40 19.08 -6.19
N PHE A 162 -10.66 19.06 -5.80
CA PHE A 162 -11.83 19.46 -6.62
C PHE A 162 -12.37 20.83 -6.18
N GLY A 163 -11.68 21.51 -5.25
CA GLY A 163 -12.03 22.84 -4.77
C GLY A 163 -11.47 23.93 -5.67
N LEU A 164 -11.49 25.17 -5.16
CA LEU A 164 -11.01 26.36 -5.88
C LEU A 164 -9.50 26.35 -6.16
N GLY A 165 -8.72 25.58 -5.37
CA GLY A 165 -7.29 25.37 -5.61
C GLY A 165 -7.00 24.31 -6.68
N GLY A 166 -8.02 23.54 -7.08
CA GLY A 166 -7.93 22.51 -8.09
C GLY A 166 -8.10 23.01 -9.52
N SER A 167 -7.77 22.15 -10.47
CA SER A 167 -8.05 22.35 -11.89
C SER A 167 -9.54 22.16 -12.22
N HIS A 168 -10.01 22.82 -13.28
CA HIS A 168 -11.34 22.55 -13.82
C HIS A 168 -11.38 21.22 -14.60
N SER A 169 -12.57 20.63 -14.70
CA SER A 169 -12.75 19.44 -15.52
C SER A 169 -12.67 19.77 -17.01
N SER A 170 -11.93 18.98 -17.78
CA SER A 170 -11.92 19.10 -19.25
C SER A 170 -13.25 18.69 -19.88
N HIS A 171 -13.96 17.73 -19.26
CA HIS A 171 -15.23 17.19 -19.74
C HIS A 171 -16.21 17.07 -18.57
N PRO A 172 -16.81 18.18 -18.10
CA PRO A 172 -17.66 18.18 -16.90
C PRO A 172 -18.89 17.28 -17.04
N GLU A 173 -19.53 17.27 -18.22
CA GLU A 173 -20.70 16.41 -18.47
C GLU A 173 -20.34 14.92 -18.42
N LEU A 174 -19.18 14.54 -18.95
CA LEU A 174 -18.68 13.16 -18.90
C LEU A 174 -18.36 12.73 -17.46
N LEU A 175 -17.73 13.62 -16.68
CA LEU A 175 -17.43 13.38 -15.27
C LEU A 175 -18.73 13.12 -14.48
N ASP A 176 -19.74 13.95 -14.70
CA ASP A 176 -21.04 13.84 -14.03
C ASP A 176 -21.79 12.58 -14.45
N TRP A 177 -21.77 12.26 -15.73
CA TRP A 177 -22.35 11.04 -16.25
C TRP A 177 -21.68 9.80 -15.65
N LEU A 178 -20.33 9.72 -15.65
CA LEU A 178 -19.61 8.60 -15.04
C LEU A 178 -19.88 8.49 -13.54
N ALA A 179 -19.96 9.62 -12.82
CA ALA A 179 -20.27 9.64 -11.40
C ALA A 179 -21.69 9.10 -11.11
N ASN A 180 -22.65 9.38 -11.99
CA ASN A 180 -24.00 8.83 -11.90
C ASN A 180 -24.06 7.35 -12.31
N GLU A 181 -23.30 6.94 -13.32
CA GLU A 181 -23.15 5.53 -13.68
C GLU A 181 -22.59 4.71 -12.53
N LEU A 182 -21.60 5.23 -11.78
CA LEU A 182 -21.07 4.53 -10.61
C LEU A 182 -22.16 4.26 -9.56
N LEU A 183 -23.07 5.21 -9.34
CA LEU A 183 -24.20 5.03 -8.43
C LEU A 183 -25.19 3.99 -8.97
N THR A 184 -25.55 4.09 -10.25
CA THR A 184 -26.48 3.18 -10.93
C THR A 184 -25.96 1.74 -10.93
N GLN A 185 -24.64 1.57 -11.08
CA GLN A 185 -23.93 0.29 -11.01
C GLN A 185 -23.66 -0.18 -9.57
N ARG A 186 -24.31 0.42 -8.56
CA ARG A 186 -24.17 0.09 -7.13
C ARG A 186 -22.71 0.08 -6.67
N TRP A 187 -21.96 1.11 -7.04
CA TRP A 187 -20.54 1.30 -6.70
C TRP A 187 -19.58 0.23 -7.26
N SER A 188 -20.00 -0.52 -8.29
CA SER A 188 -19.15 -1.50 -8.96
C SER A 188 -18.03 -0.82 -9.77
N LEU A 189 -16.84 -0.74 -9.18
CA LEU A 189 -15.64 -0.22 -9.88
C LEU A 189 -15.34 -1.03 -11.14
N LYS A 190 -15.55 -2.35 -11.10
CA LYS A 190 -15.35 -3.25 -12.26
C LYS A 190 -16.27 -2.88 -13.43
N ALA A 191 -17.51 -2.49 -13.18
CA ALA A 191 -18.43 -2.05 -14.22
C ALA A 191 -17.92 -0.77 -14.90
N ILE A 192 -17.45 0.20 -14.10
CA ILE A 192 -16.88 1.46 -14.62
C ILE A 192 -15.57 1.23 -15.36
N HIS A 193 -14.67 0.37 -14.87
CA HIS A 193 -13.47 -0.02 -15.62
C HIS A 193 -13.84 -0.61 -16.99
N ARG A 194 -14.80 -1.54 -17.04
CA ARG A 194 -15.25 -2.12 -18.31
C ARG A 194 -15.80 -1.05 -19.24
N LEU A 195 -16.62 -0.14 -18.73
CA LEU A 195 -17.20 0.96 -19.50
C LEU A 195 -16.12 1.84 -20.13
N ILE A 196 -15.10 2.21 -19.34
CA ILE A 196 -13.94 2.97 -19.84
C ILE A 196 -13.17 2.16 -20.88
N CYS A 197 -12.75 0.93 -20.58
CA CYS A 197 -11.93 0.12 -21.47
C CYS A 197 -12.63 -0.31 -22.77
N THR A 198 -13.96 -0.25 -22.81
CA THR A 198 -14.77 -0.55 -24.01
C THR A 198 -15.22 0.70 -24.76
N SER A 199 -14.87 1.90 -24.29
CA SER A 199 -15.18 3.16 -24.95
C SER A 199 -14.38 3.36 -26.24
N ALA A 200 -14.89 4.20 -27.14
CA ALA A 200 -14.15 4.61 -28.33
C ALA A 200 -12.85 5.34 -27.96
N ALA A 201 -12.88 6.18 -26.92
CA ALA A 201 -11.72 6.94 -26.45
C ALA A 201 -10.57 6.04 -25.99
N TYR A 202 -10.86 5.01 -25.18
CA TYR A 202 -9.81 4.09 -24.69
C TYR A 202 -9.21 3.22 -25.80
N ARG A 203 -9.98 2.92 -26.86
CA ARG A 203 -9.54 2.09 -27.99
C ARG A 203 -8.87 2.88 -29.12
N GLN A 204 -8.62 4.17 -28.93
CA GLN A 204 -7.83 4.96 -29.89
C GLN A 204 -6.38 4.46 -29.92
N GLN A 205 -5.69 4.73 -31.03
CA GLN A 205 -4.26 4.47 -31.15
C GLN A 205 -3.46 5.63 -30.55
N SER A 206 -2.25 5.33 -30.05
CA SER A 206 -1.34 6.35 -29.49
C SER A 206 -0.49 7.05 -30.56
N LEU A 207 -0.39 6.43 -31.75
CA LEU A 207 0.43 6.88 -32.88
C LEU A 207 0.00 8.25 -33.40
N THR A 208 0.98 9.15 -33.52
CA THR A 208 0.86 10.41 -34.24
C THR A 208 1.35 10.17 -35.66
N ASP A 209 0.45 10.19 -36.65
CA ASP A 209 0.78 10.02 -38.06
C ASP A 209 0.82 11.36 -38.82
N THR A 210 1.11 11.31 -40.12
CA THR A 210 1.10 12.48 -41.02
C THR A 210 -0.30 12.82 -41.55
N SER A 211 -1.37 12.21 -41.00
CA SER A 211 -2.72 12.54 -41.41
C SER A 211 -3.10 13.97 -41.01
N GLN A 212 -4.01 14.57 -41.78
CA GLN A 212 -4.52 15.92 -41.47
C GLN A 212 -5.17 15.99 -40.08
N ASN A 213 -5.78 14.90 -39.61
CA ASN A 213 -6.41 14.84 -38.29
C ASN A 213 -5.37 14.90 -37.17
N SER A 214 -4.28 14.14 -37.29
CA SER A 214 -3.17 14.12 -36.35
C SER A 214 -2.48 15.49 -36.26
N ILE A 215 -2.19 16.11 -37.42
CA ILE A 215 -1.61 17.46 -37.50
C ILE A 215 -2.52 18.50 -36.83
N ARG A 216 -3.82 18.44 -37.13
CA ARG A 216 -4.80 19.36 -36.54
C ARG A 216 -4.90 19.15 -35.03
N GLY A 217 -5.03 17.91 -34.56
CA GLY A 217 -5.08 17.58 -33.13
C GLY A 217 -3.87 18.12 -32.39
N GLN A 218 -2.67 17.88 -32.92
CA GLN A 218 -1.43 18.38 -32.33
C GLN A 218 -1.33 19.91 -32.32
N SER A 219 -1.86 20.60 -33.34
CA SER A 219 -1.89 22.08 -33.37
C SER A 219 -2.86 22.71 -32.37
N ILE A 220 -3.96 22.02 -32.04
CA ILE A 220 -5.02 22.53 -31.16
C ILE A 220 -4.74 22.14 -29.70
N ASP A 221 -4.33 20.91 -29.48
CA ASP A 221 -4.22 20.27 -28.17
C ASP A 221 -3.02 19.32 -28.13
N ALA A 222 -1.83 19.91 -28.05
CA ALA A 222 -0.57 19.16 -28.00
C ALA A 222 -0.45 18.25 -26.75
N SER A 223 -1.08 18.62 -25.63
CA SER A 223 -1.13 17.82 -24.40
C SER A 223 -2.15 16.67 -24.46
N ASN A 224 -2.92 16.60 -25.55
CA ASN A 224 -3.96 15.59 -25.78
C ASN A 224 -4.97 15.52 -24.62
N ARG A 225 -5.33 16.69 -24.08
CA ARG A 225 -6.30 16.85 -23.00
C ARG A 225 -7.73 16.50 -23.42
N LEU A 226 -8.03 16.72 -24.69
CA LEU A 226 -9.31 16.44 -25.36
C LEU A 226 -9.38 15.03 -25.95
N LEU A 227 -8.32 14.22 -25.78
CA LEU A 227 -8.30 12.79 -26.12
C LEU A 227 -8.63 12.51 -27.58
N TRP A 228 -7.91 13.19 -28.47
CA TRP A 228 -7.98 12.94 -29.91
C TRP A 228 -7.12 11.75 -30.34
N ARG A 229 -6.27 11.24 -29.44
CA ARG A 229 -5.53 9.98 -29.54
C ARG A 229 -5.36 9.34 -28.15
N MET A 230 -4.81 8.12 -28.08
CA MET A 230 -4.39 7.54 -26.79
C MET A 230 -3.06 8.13 -26.32
N ASN A 231 -2.87 8.26 -25.00
CA ASN A 231 -1.60 8.68 -24.42
C ASN A 231 -0.68 7.49 -24.19
N PRO A 232 0.58 7.51 -24.68
CA PRO A 232 1.58 6.54 -24.25
C PRO A 232 1.74 6.60 -22.73
N ARG A 233 1.77 5.43 -22.08
CA ARG A 233 1.89 5.35 -20.62
C ARG A 233 3.17 4.66 -20.24
N ARG A 234 3.99 5.35 -19.45
CA ARG A 234 5.11 4.72 -18.78
C ARG A 234 4.58 3.79 -17.69
N ILE A 235 5.05 2.55 -17.63
CA ILE A 235 4.69 1.65 -16.53
C ILE A 235 5.40 2.08 -15.24
N ASP A 236 4.75 1.89 -14.10
CA ASP A 236 5.29 2.23 -12.79
C ASP A 236 6.39 1.25 -12.34
N ALA A 237 7.24 1.68 -11.41
CA ALA A 237 8.44 0.95 -10.99
C ALA A 237 8.18 -0.51 -10.61
N GLU A 238 7.10 -0.78 -9.88
CA GLU A 238 6.70 -2.11 -9.46
C GLU A 238 6.24 -2.97 -10.63
N SER A 239 5.46 -2.41 -11.55
CA SER A 239 5.04 -3.10 -12.77
C SER A 239 6.25 -3.36 -13.68
N LEU A 240 7.19 -2.43 -13.80
CA LEU A 240 8.42 -2.63 -14.55
C LEU A 240 9.25 -3.79 -13.97
N ARG A 241 9.42 -3.82 -12.64
CA ARG A 241 10.10 -4.93 -11.95
C ARG A 241 9.40 -6.26 -12.23
N ASP A 242 8.07 -6.30 -12.09
CA ASP A 242 7.30 -7.52 -12.33
C ASP A 242 7.34 -7.94 -13.81
N SER A 243 7.36 -7.00 -14.75
CA SER A 243 7.57 -7.25 -16.19
C SER A 243 8.94 -7.85 -16.46
N VAL A 244 10.02 -7.34 -15.85
CA VAL A 244 11.36 -7.93 -15.96
C VAL A 244 11.33 -9.39 -15.49
N LEU A 245 10.77 -9.67 -14.31
CA LEU A 245 10.67 -11.05 -13.79
C LEU A 245 9.83 -11.95 -14.71
N SER A 246 8.72 -11.43 -15.25
CA SER A 246 7.83 -12.16 -16.16
C SER A 246 8.54 -12.53 -17.46
N VAL A 247 9.27 -11.59 -18.06
CA VAL A 247 10.01 -11.79 -19.32
C VAL A 247 11.25 -12.66 -19.12
N SER A 248 11.96 -12.50 -18.00
CA SER A 248 13.06 -13.38 -17.60
C SER A 248 12.61 -14.81 -17.27
N GLY A 249 11.32 -15.04 -17.01
CA GLY A 249 10.79 -16.35 -16.63
C GLY A 249 11.03 -16.72 -15.17
N THR A 250 11.38 -15.76 -14.32
CA THR A 250 11.69 -15.94 -12.89
C THR A 250 10.54 -15.56 -11.97
N LEU A 251 9.48 -14.94 -12.51
CA LEU A 251 8.34 -14.47 -11.72
C LEU A 251 7.67 -15.61 -10.94
N ASN A 252 7.68 -15.48 -9.61
CA ASN A 252 6.90 -16.31 -8.72
C ASN A 252 5.47 -15.77 -8.61
N SER A 253 4.52 -16.48 -9.23
CA SER A 253 3.09 -16.11 -9.29
C SER A 253 2.27 -16.54 -8.07
N THR A 254 2.90 -17.03 -7.00
CA THR A 254 2.21 -17.49 -5.78
C THR A 254 1.36 -16.36 -5.19
N MET A 255 0.06 -16.62 -5.05
CA MET A 255 -0.90 -15.69 -4.47
C MET A 255 -1.08 -15.96 -2.97
N PHE A 256 -1.44 -14.91 -2.22
CA PHE A 256 -1.77 -14.95 -0.79
C PHE A 256 -0.61 -15.37 0.13
N GLY A 257 -0.84 -15.37 1.45
CA GLY A 257 0.22 -15.65 2.42
C GLY A 257 1.19 -14.48 2.65
N PRO A 258 2.22 -14.69 3.48
CA PRO A 258 3.12 -13.62 3.91
C PRO A 258 3.91 -13.03 2.73
N GLY A 259 4.16 -11.72 2.79
CA GLY A 259 5.04 -11.05 1.84
C GLY A 259 6.51 -11.48 1.96
N TYR A 260 7.37 -10.91 1.11
CA TYR A 260 8.81 -11.12 1.17
C TYR A 260 9.54 -9.84 1.60
N ARG A 261 10.76 -10.01 2.13
CA ARG A 261 11.65 -8.91 2.53
C ARG A 261 12.92 -9.00 1.70
N ASP A 262 13.18 -7.97 0.90
CA ASP A 262 14.40 -7.81 0.12
C ASP A 262 15.39 -6.86 0.85
N PHE A 263 15.45 -6.96 2.17
CA PHE A 263 16.39 -6.23 3.00
C PHE A 263 16.80 -7.04 4.22
N GLU A 264 18.02 -6.79 4.68
CA GLU A 264 18.51 -7.19 5.99
C GLU A 264 18.08 -6.16 7.03
N TYR A 265 17.66 -6.65 8.20
CA TYR A 265 17.21 -5.84 9.33
C TYR A 265 18.19 -5.97 10.48
N GLN A 266 18.60 -4.83 11.05
CA GLN A 266 19.40 -4.77 12.26
C GLN A 266 18.68 -3.89 13.29
N GLU A 267 18.39 -4.50 14.45
CA GLU A 267 17.79 -3.83 15.60
C GLU A 267 18.87 -2.98 16.28
N GLU A 268 18.70 -1.66 16.23
CA GLU A 268 19.55 -0.67 16.87
C GLU A 268 18.65 0.45 17.43
N TYR A 269 19.24 1.43 18.13
CA TYR A 269 18.50 2.62 18.58
C TYR A 269 17.72 3.31 17.44
N ALA A 270 18.31 3.31 16.23
CA ALA A 270 17.62 3.64 14.99
C ALA A 270 17.69 2.42 14.06
N PRO A 271 16.57 1.73 13.78
CA PRO A 271 16.61 0.48 13.04
C PRO A 271 17.20 0.66 11.63
N VAL A 272 18.12 -0.22 11.25
CA VAL A 272 18.83 -0.16 9.97
C VAL A 272 18.25 -1.20 9.00
N TYR A 273 17.93 -0.72 7.79
CA TYR A 273 17.40 -1.54 6.69
C TYR A 273 18.36 -1.48 5.51
N ARG A 274 18.98 -2.61 5.18
CA ARG A 274 19.91 -2.72 4.04
C ARG A 274 19.28 -3.57 2.95
N TYR A 275 18.85 -2.93 1.86
CA TYR A 275 18.28 -3.65 0.72
C TYR A 275 19.32 -4.57 0.07
N ILE A 276 18.88 -5.78 -0.28
CA ILE A 276 19.66 -6.79 -0.97
C ILE A 276 19.13 -6.97 -2.39
N THR A 277 19.99 -7.45 -3.29
CA THR A 277 19.57 -7.74 -4.66
C THR A 277 18.67 -8.97 -4.69
N PRO A 278 17.42 -8.88 -5.21
CA PRO A 278 16.48 -9.99 -5.23
C PRO A 278 16.86 -11.02 -6.30
N ASP A 279 17.59 -12.05 -5.87
CA ASP A 279 18.17 -13.07 -6.75
C ASP A 279 17.93 -14.49 -6.22
N SER A 280 16.71 -14.72 -5.73
CA SER A 280 16.23 -16.04 -5.33
C SER A 280 14.73 -16.18 -5.57
N PRO A 281 14.20 -17.40 -5.76
CA PRO A 281 12.77 -17.63 -6.05
C PRO A 281 11.79 -17.01 -5.03
N ASP A 282 12.18 -16.91 -3.77
CA ASP A 282 11.36 -16.29 -2.71
C ASP A 282 11.27 -14.77 -2.86
N LEU A 283 12.29 -14.14 -3.46
CA LEU A 283 12.36 -12.70 -3.70
C LEU A 283 11.81 -12.30 -5.07
N TRP A 284 11.59 -13.25 -5.98
CA TRP A 284 11.01 -13.02 -7.31
C TRP A 284 9.49 -13.02 -7.34
N ARG A 285 8.87 -12.82 -6.17
CA ARG A 285 7.42 -12.66 -6.08
C ARG A 285 6.99 -11.29 -6.62
N ARG A 286 5.73 -11.23 -7.08
CA ARG A 286 5.08 -9.97 -7.50
C ARG A 286 5.29 -8.87 -6.46
N SER A 287 5.60 -7.67 -6.94
CA SER A 287 5.95 -6.51 -6.12
C SER A 287 4.84 -6.09 -5.14
N VAL A 288 3.58 -6.47 -5.40
CA VAL A 288 2.45 -6.28 -4.47
C VAL A 288 2.62 -7.00 -3.13
N TYR A 289 3.44 -8.04 -3.07
CA TYR A 289 3.75 -8.79 -1.86
C TYR A 289 5.05 -8.34 -1.18
N ARG A 290 5.71 -7.30 -1.69
CA ARG A 290 6.95 -6.79 -1.09
C ARG A 290 6.65 -6.06 0.21
N PHE A 291 7.48 -6.29 1.22
CA PHE A 291 7.44 -5.49 2.44
C PHE A 291 7.97 -4.07 2.16
N VAL A 292 7.25 -3.04 2.60
CA VAL A 292 7.63 -1.63 2.40
C VAL A 292 8.10 -1.03 3.71
N VAL A 293 9.37 -0.62 3.77
CA VAL A 293 9.93 0.10 4.91
C VAL A 293 9.58 1.58 4.76
N ARG A 294 8.83 2.13 5.73
CA ARG A 294 8.32 3.52 5.66
C ARG A 294 9.42 4.58 5.69
N THR A 295 10.53 4.30 6.38
CA THR A 295 11.64 5.24 6.64
C THR A 295 12.79 5.12 5.65
N THR A 296 12.88 4.02 4.90
CA THR A 296 14.01 3.72 4.03
C THR A 296 13.51 3.21 2.68
N THR A 297 13.60 4.05 1.65
CA THR A 297 13.08 3.73 0.32
C THR A 297 13.99 2.77 -0.45
N HIS A 298 13.40 1.87 -1.26
CA HIS A 298 14.14 0.95 -2.11
C HIS A 298 14.79 1.69 -3.30
N GLN A 299 16.12 1.69 -3.39
CA GLN A 299 16.89 2.50 -4.34
C GLN A 299 16.46 2.32 -5.81
N PHE A 300 16.38 1.07 -6.29
CA PHE A 300 15.95 0.77 -7.67
C PHE A 300 14.56 1.34 -7.99
N LEU A 301 13.60 1.18 -7.07
CA LEU A 301 12.22 1.61 -7.29
C LEU A 301 12.09 3.13 -7.18
N THR A 302 12.74 3.75 -6.21
CA THR A 302 12.77 5.22 -6.06
C THR A 302 13.35 5.89 -7.30
N MET A 303 14.42 5.33 -7.85
CA MET A 303 15.04 5.84 -9.08
C MET A 303 14.07 5.81 -10.27
N LEU A 304 13.12 4.87 -10.27
CA LEU A 304 12.05 4.72 -11.25
C LEU A 304 10.73 5.40 -10.80
N ASP A 305 10.83 6.48 -10.03
CA ASP A 305 9.70 7.30 -9.55
C ASP A 305 8.71 6.58 -8.61
N CYS A 306 9.13 5.52 -7.92
CA CYS A 306 8.33 4.95 -6.85
C CYS A 306 8.13 5.98 -5.72
N PRO A 307 6.88 6.30 -5.33
CA PRO A 307 6.58 7.22 -4.24
C PRO A 307 7.26 6.84 -2.94
N SER A 308 7.65 7.85 -2.16
CA SER A 308 8.05 7.64 -0.78
C SER A 308 6.85 7.12 0.04
N PRO A 309 7.00 6.00 0.76
CA PRO A 309 5.94 5.47 1.61
C PRO A 309 5.64 6.34 2.83
N ALA A 310 6.47 7.34 3.12
CA ALA A 310 6.22 8.32 4.17
C ALA A 310 5.22 9.41 3.76
N ASN A 311 5.00 9.61 2.46
CA ASN A 311 4.26 10.75 1.92
C ASN A 311 2.96 10.32 1.21
N PHE A 312 1.95 11.19 1.23
CA PHE A 312 0.76 11.04 0.39
C PHE A 312 1.07 11.48 -1.03
N VAL A 313 0.83 10.59 -2.01
CA VAL A 313 1.11 10.85 -3.43
C VAL A 313 -0.16 10.57 -4.24
N PRO A 314 -0.97 11.61 -4.54
CA PRO A 314 -2.24 11.44 -5.24
C PRO A 314 -2.09 11.19 -6.75
N VAL A 315 -0.97 11.62 -7.32
CA VAL A 315 -0.55 11.36 -8.71
C VAL A 315 0.92 10.97 -8.67
N ARG A 316 1.27 9.83 -9.28
CA ARG A 316 2.67 9.38 -9.34
C ARG A 316 3.42 10.23 -10.36
N ASN A 317 4.65 10.63 -10.02
CA ASN A 317 5.51 11.31 -10.96
C ASN A 317 5.91 10.36 -12.09
N VAL A 318 6.01 10.89 -13.30
CA VAL A 318 6.54 10.19 -14.46
C VAL A 318 7.65 11.04 -15.03
N THR A 319 8.89 10.61 -14.84
CA THR A 319 10.06 11.28 -15.40
C THR A 319 10.72 10.43 -16.47
N THR A 320 11.57 11.07 -17.28
CA THR A 320 12.47 10.37 -18.20
C THR A 320 13.84 11.01 -18.04
N THR A 321 14.70 10.33 -17.29
CA THR A 321 16.04 10.84 -16.96
C THR A 321 17.11 9.86 -17.40
N ALA A 322 18.30 10.37 -17.70
CA ALA A 322 19.45 9.53 -18.03
C ALA A 322 19.79 8.54 -16.90
N LEU A 323 19.58 8.94 -15.65
CA LEU A 323 19.80 8.08 -14.48
C LEU A 323 18.86 6.87 -14.46
N GLN A 324 17.61 7.02 -14.92
CA GLN A 324 16.68 5.89 -15.03
C GLN A 324 17.15 4.89 -16.08
N SER A 325 17.56 5.36 -17.26
CA SER A 325 18.14 4.49 -18.29
C SER A 325 19.43 3.81 -17.82
N LEU A 326 20.31 4.55 -17.12
CA LEU A 326 21.52 3.97 -16.53
C LEU A 326 21.21 2.95 -15.43
N THR A 327 20.09 3.10 -14.72
CA THR A 327 19.63 2.15 -13.71
C THR A 327 19.12 0.87 -14.35
N LEU A 328 18.30 0.97 -15.39
CA LEU A 328 17.87 -0.20 -16.16
C LEU A 328 19.04 -0.94 -16.81
N LEU A 329 20.06 -0.18 -17.21
CA LEU A 329 21.26 -0.75 -17.80
C LEU A 329 22.19 -1.41 -16.77
N ASN A 330 22.43 -0.80 -15.60
CA ASN A 330 23.55 -1.20 -14.73
C ASN A 330 23.16 -1.75 -13.35
N ASN A 331 21.88 -1.71 -12.96
CA ASN A 331 21.49 -2.23 -11.66
C ASN A 331 21.69 -3.75 -11.58
N ASP A 332 22.20 -4.25 -10.45
CA ASP A 332 22.48 -5.68 -10.23
C ASP A 332 21.28 -6.59 -10.51
N PHE A 333 20.07 -6.17 -10.13
CA PHE A 333 18.85 -6.92 -10.43
C PHE A 333 18.67 -7.06 -11.94
N MET A 334 18.81 -5.98 -12.69
CA MET A 334 18.66 -5.98 -14.16
C MET A 334 19.72 -6.84 -14.84
N LEU A 335 20.97 -6.77 -14.38
CA LEU A 335 22.06 -7.59 -14.90
C LEU A 335 21.79 -9.10 -14.71
N ARG A 336 21.36 -9.50 -13.51
CA ARG A 336 21.04 -10.91 -13.21
C ARG A 336 19.81 -11.38 -13.99
N GLN A 337 18.75 -10.58 -14.03
CA GLN A 337 17.54 -10.88 -14.79
C GLN A 337 17.79 -10.95 -16.30
N SER A 338 18.76 -10.21 -16.84
CA SER A 338 19.19 -10.33 -18.24
C SER A 338 19.80 -11.69 -18.54
N GLY A 339 20.56 -12.27 -17.59
CA GLY A 339 21.11 -13.62 -17.70
C GLY A 339 20.03 -14.70 -17.66
N TYR A 340 19.04 -14.57 -16.78
CA TYR A 340 17.88 -15.47 -16.75
C TYR A 340 17.04 -15.36 -18.03
N PHE A 341 16.86 -14.15 -18.55
CA PHE A 341 16.17 -13.92 -19.81
C PHE A 341 16.90 -14.59 -20.98
N ALA A 342 18.22 -14.42 -21.10
CA ALA A 342 19.00 -15.09 -22.13
C ALA A 342 18.93 -16.63 -22.00
N SER A 343 18.95 -17.15 -20.78
CA SER A 343 18.81 -18.59 -20.52
C SER A 343 17.45 -19.11 -20.98
N ARG A 344 16.37 -18.39 -20.70
CA ARG A 344 15.02 -18.71 -21.19
C ARG A 344 14.96 -18.70 -22.71
N VAL A 345 15.52 -17.68 -23.37
CA VAL A 345 15.53 -17.59 -24.83
C VAL A 345 16.30 -18.74 -25.47
N LYS A 346 17.45 -19.14 -24.91
CA LYS A 346 18.21 -20.33 -25.35
C LYS A 346 17.39 -21.61 -25.22
N LEU A 347 16.59 -21.72 -24.16
CA LEU A 347 15.71 -22.86 -23.92
C LEU A 347 14.53 -22.92 -24.91
N ASP A 348 13.94 -21.76 -25.21
CA ASP A 348 12.79 -21.63 -26.10
C ASP A 348 13.15 -21.78 -27.60
N ALA A 349 14.30 -21.24 -28.03
CA ALA A 349 14.68 -21.09 -29.44
C ALA A 349 15.92 -21.92 -29.86
N GLY A 350 16.53 -22.66 -28.94
CA GLY A 350 17.72 -23.46 -29.23
C GLY A 350 18.96 -22.60 -29.48
N THR A 351 19.80 -22.99 -30.44
CA THR A 351 21.12 -22.38 -30.68
C THR A 351 21.17 -21.42 -31.87
N ASP A 352 20.10 -21.28 -32.65
CA ASP A 352 20.06 -20.39 -33.82
C ASP A 352 19.94 -18.92 -33.36
N PRO A 353 20.94 -18.05 -33.64
CA PRO A 353 20.90 -16.65 -33.23
C PRO A 353 19.68 -15.89 -33.77
N ALA A 354 19.26 -16.16 -35.02
CA ALA A 354 18.12 -15.45 -35.61
C ALA A 354 16.81 -15.82 -34.89
N ALA A 355 16.59 -17.11 -34.63
CA ALA A 355 15.45 -17.59 -33.85
C ALA A 355 15.47 -17.04 -32.41
N GLN A 356 16.64 -16.98 -31.77
CA GLN A 356 16.79 -16.40 -30.42
C GLN A 356 16.42 -14.92 -30.39
N VAL A 357 16.87 -14.14 -31.38
CA VAL A 357 16.54 -12.71 -31.50
C VAL A 357 15.03 -12.52 -31.64
N ILE A 358 14.39 -13.25 -32.56
CA ILE A 358 12.93 -13.17 -32.76
C ILE A 358 12.21 -13.50 -31.45
N ARG A 359 12.61 -14.57 -30.77
CA ARG A 359 12.00 -14.98 -29.51
C ARG A 359 12.19 -13.94 -28.39
N ALA A 360 13.35 -13.32 -28.31
CA ALA A 360 13.62 -12.26 -27.33
C ALA A 360 12.70 -11.05 -27.53
N PHE A 361 12.49 -10.61 -28.79
CA PHE A 361 11.57 -9.52 -29.10
C PHE A 361 10.11 -9.87 -28.78
N GLN A 362 9.67 -11.08 -29.11
CA GLN A 362 8.32 -11.54 -28.78
C GLN A 362 8.07 -11.54 -27.27
N LEU A 363 9.06 -11.98 -26.47
CA LEU A 363 8.95 -12.00 -25.02
C LEU A 363 8.99 -10.59 -24.42
N ALA A 364 9.87 -9.71 -24.90
CA ALA A 364 10.05 -8.37 -24.35
C ALA A 364 8.95 -7.37 -24.79
N PHE A 365 8.55 -7.41 -26.06
CA PHE A 365 7.68 -6.40 -26.69
C PHE A 365 6.34 -6.95 -27.20
N GLY A 366 6.13 -8.27 -27.19
CA GLY A 366 4.88 -8.86 -27.66
C GLY A 366 4.69 -8.82 -29.18
N ARG A 367 5.73 -8.53 -29.95
CA ARG A 367 5.73 -8.50 -31.43
C ARG A 367 6.98 -9.16 -32.01
N ASP A 368 6.93 -9.43 -33.30
CA ASP A 368 8.11 -9.87 -34.05
C ASP A 368 9.09 -8.70 -34.29
N ALA A 369 10.37 -9.04 -34.34
CA ALA A 369 11.42 -8.12 -34.76
C ALA A 369 11.33 -7.87 -36.28
N SER A 370 11.49 -6.62 -36.69
CA SER A 370 11.66 -6.24 -38.09
C SER A 370 12.95 -6.82 -38.67
N SER A 371 13.05 -6.92 -40.00
CA SER A 371 14.24 -7.44 -40.67
C SER A 371 15.53 -6.68 -40.30
N THR A 372 15.41 -5.36 -40.08
CA THR A 372 16.53 -4.51 -39.62
C THR A 372 16.92 -4.77 -38.18
N GLU A 373 15.93 -4.97 -37.29
CA GLU A 373 16.19 -5.32 -35.89
C GLU A 373 16.82 -6.71 -35.77
N VAL A 374 16.34 -7.69 -36.55
CA VAL A 374 16.92 -9.04 -36.61
C VAL A 374 18.39 -8.97 -37.03
N ALA A 375 18.70 -8.26 -38.11
CA ALA A 375 20.07 -8.15 -38.60
C ALA A 375 21.01 -7.50 -37.57
N ALA A 376 20.58 -6.40 -36.94
CA ALA A 376 21.39 -5.68 -35.96
C ALA A 376 21.58 -6.48 -34.66
N ALA A 377 20.52 -7.09 -34.14
CA ALA A 377 20.55 -7.88 -32.91
C ALA A 377 21.32 -9.19 -33.09
N THR A 378 21.21 -9.84 -34.26
CA THR A 378 22.00 -11.05 -34.56
C THR A 378 23.50 -10.74 -34.54
N LEU A 379 23.90 -9.63 -35.18
CA LEU A 379 25.30 -9.18 -35.16
C LEU A 379 25.80 -8.88 -33.73
N LEU A 380 24.95 -8.36 -32.85
CA LEU A 380 25.28 -8.16 -31.44
C LEU A 380 25.50 -9.49 -30.72
N VAL A 381 24.56 -10.43 -30.88
CA VAL A 381 24.61 -11.76 -30.24
C VAL A 381 25.87 -12.52 -30.67
N GLU A 382 26.21 -12.49 -31.96
CA GLU A 382 27.41 -13.15 -32.49
C GLU A 382 28.71 -12.52 -32.00
N LYS A 383 28.76 -11.18 -31.85
CA LYS A 383 29.97 -10.48 -31.40
C LYS A 383 30.16 -10.47 -29.89
N ARG A 384 29.08 -10.62 -29.12
CA ARG A 384 29.07 -10.52 -27.67
C ARG A 384 28.40 -11.76 -27.08
N ASP A 385 27.16 -11.63 -26.62
CA ASP A 385 26.33 -12.72 -26.13
C ASP A 385 24.87 -12.27 -26.11
N LEU A 386 23.97 -13.25 -26.04
CA LEU A 386 22.54 -13.04 -25.91
C LEU A 386 22.14 -12.26 -24.66
N THR A 387 22.91 -12.35 -23.57
CA THR A 387 22.68 -11.57 -22.34
C THR A 387 22.74 -10.06 -22.59
N GLU A 388 23.65 -9.59 -23.44
CA GLU A 388 23.73 -8.17 -23.79
C GLU A 388 22.52 -7.71 -24.62
N LEU A 389 22.01 -8.56 -25.53
CA LEU A 389 20.76 -8.27 -26.22
C LEU A 389 19.60 -8.15 -25.22
N CYS A 390 19.44 -9.13 -24.34
CA CYS A 390 18.38 -9.16 -23.32
C CYS A 390 18.41 -7.90 -22.43
N ARG A 391 19.62 -7.50 -22.01
CA ARG A 391 19.86 -6.27 -21.25
C ARG A 391 19.47 -5.02 -22.02
N MET A 392 19.82 -4.94 -23.32
CA MET A 392 19.43 -3.82 -24.17
C MET A 392 17.91 -3.74 -24.37
N LEU A 393 17.23 -4.88 -24.52
CA LEU A 393 15.77 -4.92 -24.64
C LEU A 393 15.09 -4.41 -23.37
N PHE A 394 15.56 -4.78 -22.18
CA PHE A 394 15.04 -4.23 -20.92
C PHE A 394 15.24 -2.72 -20.76
N ASN A 395 16.26 -2.15 -21.40
CA ASN A 395 16.53 -0.72 -21.37
C ASN A 395 15.86 0.05 -22.54
N ALA A 396 15.12 -0.62 -23.42
CA ALA A 396 14.44 0.02 -24.54
C ALA A 396 13.18 0.76 -24.08
N ASN A 397 12.83 1.85 -24.76
CA ASN A 397 11.59 2.59 -24.48
C ASN A 397 10.36 1.69 -24.63
N GLU A 398 10.35 0.80 -25.63
CA GLU A 398 9.25 -0.14 -25.88
C GLU A 398 9.03 -1.13 -24.72
N PHE A 399 10.01 -1.35 -23.85
CA PHE A 399 9.83 -2.16 -22.64
C PHE A 399 9.15 -1.39 -21.49
N VAL A 400 9.34 -0.07 -21.47
CA VAL A 400 8.98 0.80 -20.34
C VAL A 400 7.68 1.58 -20.61
N TYR A 401 7.29 1.71 -21.87
CA TYR A 401 6.07 2.36 -22.30
C TYR A 401 5.08 1.35 -22.88
N VAL A 402 3.81 1.50 -22.53
CA VAL A 402 2.69 0.72 -23.08
C VAL A 402 1.72 1.66 -23.80
N ASP A 403 1.17 1.14 -24.90
CA ASP A 403 0.31 1.85 -25.85
C ASP A 403 -1.16 1.43 -25.72
#